data_AF-A0A968WSJ9-F1
#
_entry.id   AF-A0A968WSJ9-F1
#
_cell.length_a   1.000
_cell.length_b   1.000
_cell.length_c   1.000
_cell.angle_alpha   90.00
_cell.angle_beta   90.00
_cell.angle_gamma   90.00
#
_symmetry.space_group_name_H-M   'P 1'
#
loop_
_entity.id
_entity.type
_entity.pdbx_description
1 polymer ?
#
loop_
_entity_poly.entity_id
_entity_poly.type
_entity_poly.pdbx_seq_one_letter_code
_entity_poly.pdbx_strand_id
1 'polypeptide(L)' 'MNTHSTSSGLIVGAAALARFIYSSDDEHFQCRVYNLTTAGCKCPLPHSHLGNWIAARRSTILARIEEQEGRP' A
#
# COMPACT_ATOMS: atom_id res chain seq x y z
N MET A 1 -11.66 -19.07 0.13
CA MET A 1 -11.49 -17.59 0.14
C MET A 1 -10.66 -17.24 -1.10
N ASN A 2 -11.31 -16.77 -2.15
CA ASN A 2 -10.67 -16.58 -3.46
C ASN A 2 -9.82 -15.31 -3.44
N THR A 3 -8.50 -15.47 -3.34
CA THR A 3 -7.53 -14.41 -3.61
C THR A 3 -7.59 -14.08 -5.09
N HIS A 4 -8.32 -13.02 -5.46
CA HIS A 4 -8.23 -12.38 -6.76
C HIS A 4 -6.84 -11.75 -6.92
N SER A 5 -5.83 -12.60 -7.13
CA SER A 5 -4.53 -12.19 -7.65
C SER A 5 -4.74 -11.87 -9.13
N THR A 6 -5.16 -10.65 -9.44
CA THR A 6 -5.03 -10.14 -10.80
C THR A 6 -3.55 -10.24 -11.18
N SER A 7 -3.29 -10.81 -12.34
CA SER A 7 -2.01 -11.26 -12.92
C SER A 7 -0.83 -10.26 -12.91
N SER A 8 -0.97 -9.08 -12.30
CA SER A 8 0.03 -8.01 -12.28
C SER A 8 0.55 -7.68 -10.88
N GLY A 9 -0.04 -8.24 -9.81
CA GLY A 9 0.32 -7.91 -8.43
C GLY A 9 0.12 -6.43 -8.08
N LEU A 10 -0.66 -5.70 -8.87
CA LEU A 10 -0.95 -4.29 -8.71
C LEU A 10 -2.18 -4.12 -7.82
N ILE A 11 -2.04 -3.35 -6.74
CA ILE A 11 -3.10 -3.01 -5.79
C ILE A 11 -3.48 -1.56 -6.06
N VAL A 12 -4.76 -1.28 -6.30
CA VAL A 12 -5.25 0.05 -6.69
C VAL A 12 -6.31 0.51 -5.68
N GLY A 13 -6.17 1.73 -5.20
CA GLY A 13 -7.05 2.39 -4.24
C GLY A 13 -6.59 2.26 -2.79
N ALA A 14 -6.89 3.29 -1.99
CA ALA A 14 -6.53 3.34 -0.57
C ALA A 14 -7.19 2.20 0.22
N ALA A 15 -8.45 1.85 -0.07
CA ALA A 15 -9.14 0.72 0.57
C ALA A 15 -8.43 -0.62 0.33
N ALA A 16 -8.02 -0.92 -0.91
CA ALA A 16 -7.34 -2.16 -1.25
C ALA A 16 -5.93 -2.22 -0.63
N LEU A 17 -5.22 -1.09 -0.61
CA LEU A 17 -3.91 -0.97 0.05
C LEU A 17 -4.05 -1.12 1.57
N ALA A 18 -5.07 -0.51 2.17
CA ALA A 18 -5.35 -0.63 3.59
C ALA A 18 -5.68 -2.08 3.96
N ARG A 19 -6.55 -2.75 3.19
CA ARG A 19 -6.84 -4.17 3.38
C ARG A 19 -5.59 -5.03 3.26
N PHE A 20 -4.69 -4.71 2.34
CA PHE A 20 -3.46 -5.46 2.15
C PHE A 20 -2.46 -5.28 3.31
N ILE A 21 -2.27 -4.04 3.79
CA ILE A 21 -1.24 -3.70 4.78
C ILE A 21 -1.75 -3.94 6.21
N TYR A 22 -3.00 -3.60 6.48
CA TYR A 22 -3.59 -3.56 7.83
C TYR A 22 -4.68 -4.62 8.06
N SER A 23 -4.98 -5.44 7.05
CA SER A 23 -6.11 -6.39 7.10
C SER A 23 -7.49 -5.74 7.30
N SER A 24 -7.59 -4.42 7.19
CA SER A 24 -8.83 -3.64 7.29
C SER A 24 -8.87 -2.54 6.24
N ASP A 25 -10.07 -2.27 5.71
CA ASP A 25 -10.37 -1.15 4.81
C ASP A 25 -11.19 -0.06 5.51
N ASP A 26 -11.23 -0.02 6.85
CA ASP A 26 -11.87 1.09 7.56
C ASP A 26 -11.23 2.43 7.18
N GLU A 27 -12.03 3.49 7.20
CA GLU A 27 -11.62 4.85 6.81
C GLU A 27 -10.32 5.29 7.51
N HIS A 28 -10.17 4.95 8.79
CA HIS A 28 -8.94 5.22 9.56
C HIS A 28 -7.68 4.64 8.90
N PHE A 29 -7.75 3.42 8.36
CA PHE A 29 -6.63 2.77 7.69
C PHE A 29 -6.43 3.30 6.27
N GLN A 30 -7.51 3.67 5.58
CA GLN A 30 -7.41 4.34 4.28
C GLN A 30 -6.71 5.71 4.41
N CYS A 31 -7.05 6.50 5.43
CA CYS A 31 -6.37 7.75 5.76
C CYS A 31 -4.88 7.55 6.05
N ARG A 32 -4.50 6.46 6.74
CA ARG A 32 -3.08 6.13 6.92
C ARG A 32 -2.37 5.86 5.60
N VAL A 33 -3.01 5.19 4.64
CA VAL A 33 -2.42 5.00 3.30
C VAL A 33 -2.11 6.36 2.66
N TYR A 34 -3.04 7.32 2.69
CA TYR A 34 -2.80 8.67 2.17
C TYR A 34 -1.64 9.40 2.88
N ASN A 35 -1.55 9.26 4.20
CA ASN A 35 -0.44 9.83 4.97
C ASN A 35 0.92 9.23 4.56
N LEU A 36 0.96 7.93 4.25
CA LEU A 36 2.17 7.26 3.75
C LEU A 36 2.53 7.67 2.32
N THR A 37 1.58 8.16 1.53
CA THR A 37 1.85 8.69 0.17
C THR A 37 2.19 10.18 0.15
N THR A 38 2.05 10.88 1.28
CA THR A 38 2.31 12.32 1.37
C THR A 38 3.81 12.62 1.38
N ALA A 39 4.22 13.66 0.66
CA ALA A 39 5.60 14.14 0.65
C ALA A 39 6.05 14.53 2.08
N GLY A 40 7.21 14.01 2.49
CA GLY A 40 7.76 14.25 3.84
C GLY A 40 7.44 13.18 4.88
N CYS A 41 6.71 12.12 4.51
CA CYS A 41 6.64 10.94 5.37
C CYS A 41 8.04 10.33 5.54
N LYS A 42 8.43 10.01 6.78
CA LYS A 42 9.74 9.39 7.08
C LYS A 42 9.90 8.02 6.43
N CYS A 43 8.80 7.29 6.28
CA CYS A 43 8.74 5.97 5.68
C CYS A 43 7.62 5.93 4.64
N PRO A 44 7.79 6.58 3.47
CA PRO A 44 6.73 6.65 2.48
C PRO A 44 6.45 5.26 1.90
N LEU A 45 5.17 5.02 1.57
CA LEU A 45 4.79 3.84 0.81
C LEU A 45 5.23 4.01 -0.64
N PRO A 46 5.92 3.05 -1.26
CA PRO A 46 6.18 3.08 -2.69
C PRO A 46 4.87 2.97 -3.46
N HIS A 47 4.55 3.99 -4.26
CA HIS A 47 3.29 4.10 -4.97
C HIS A 47 3.46 4.81 -6.32
N SER A 48 2.45 4.68 -7.16
CA SER A 48 2.25 5.42 -8.40
C SER A 48 0.79 5.88 -8.48
N HIS A 49 0.51 6.85 -9.34
CA HIS A 49 -0.87 7.26 -9.61
C HIS A 49 -1.39 6.60 -10.89
N LEU A 50 -2.59 6.03 -10.82
CA LEU A 50 -3.35 5.53 -11.95
C LEU A 50 -4.61 6.38 -12.10
N GLY A 51 -4.49 7.46 -12.88
CA GLY A 51 -5.48 8.54 -12.88
C GLY A 51 -5.57 9.17 -11.50
N ASN A 52 -6.77 9.18 -10.90
CA ASN A 52 -7.01 9.74 -9.56
C ASN A 52 -6.77 8.73 -8.43
N TRP A 53 -6.37 7.50 -8.75
CA TRP A 53 -6.21 6.43 -7.77
C TRP A 53 -4.74 6.22 -7.42
N ILE A 54 -4.46 5.97 -6.15
CA ILE A 54 -3.15 5.48 -5.71
C ILE A 54 -3.05 4.01 -6.09
N ALA A 55 -1.93 3.62 -6.67
CA ALA A 55 -1.62 2.24 -7.00
C ALA A 55 -0.24 1.86 -6.47
N ALA A 56 -0.05 0.61 -6.08
CA ALA A 56 1.26 0.09 -5.72
C ALA A 56 1.37 -1.39 -6.05
N ARG A 57 2.58 -1.84 -6.42
CA ARG A 57 2.84 -3.27 -6.60
C ARG A 57 3.03 -3.94 -5.25
N ARG A 58 2.36 -5.07 -5.06
CA ARG A 58 2.45 -5.92 -3.87
C ARG A 58 3.90 -6.25 -3.52
N SER A 59 4.72 -6.66 -4.49
CA SER A 59 6.13 -6.99 -4.28
C SER A 59 6.94 -5.80 -3.76
N THR A 60 6.63 -4.59 -4.22
CA THR A 60 7.32 -3.37 -3.79
C THR A 60 6.90 -2.98 -2.37
N ILE A 61 5.64 -3.18 -2.00
CA ILE A 61 5.18 -2.98 -0.62
C ILE A 61 5.89 -3.96 0.32
N LEU A 62 5.95 -5.26 -0.05
CA LEU A 62 6.61 -6.28 0.76
C LEU A 62 8.10 -5.99 0.95
N ALA A 63 8.83 -5.69 -0.13
CA ALA A 63 10.25 -5.33 -0.04
C ALA A 63 10.49 -4.10 0.87
N ARG A 64 9.56 -3.14 0.88
CA ARG A 64 9.64 -1.97 1.76
C ARG A 64 9.37 -2.32 3.23
N ILE A 65 8.49 -3.28 3.50
CA ILE A 65 8.24 -3.78 4.86
C ILE A 65 9.48 -4.51 5.37
N GLU A 66 10.05 -5.41 4.56
CA GLU A 66 11.30 -6.12 4.88
C GLU A 66 12.46 -5.15 5.16
N GLU A 67 12.61 -4.09 4.36
CA GLU A 67 13.61 -3.04 4.58
C GLU A 67 13.41 -2.31 5.92
N GLN A 68 12.16 -2.11 6.35
CA GLN A 68 11.84 -1.48 7.63
C GLN A 68 12.11 -2.40 8.82
N GLU A 69 11.78 -3.68 8.70
CA GLU A 69 12.00 -4.68 9.74
C GLU A 69 13.49 -5.03 9.90
N GLY A 70 14.28 -4.95 8.82
CA GLY A 70 15.72 -5.18 8.82
C GLY A 70 16.56 -4.00 9.30
N ARG A 71 15.95 -2.85 9.62
CA ARG A 71 16.67 -1.67 10.10
C ARG A 71 16.85 -1.75 11.63
N PRO A 72 18.09 -1.80 12.15
CA PRO A 72 18.36 -1.82 13.59
C PRO A 72 17.96 -0.51 14.29
#